data_AF-A0A948SYB2-F1
#
_entry.id   AF-A0A948SYB2-F1
#
_cell.length_a   1.000
_cell.length_b   1.000
_cell.length_c   1.000
_cell.angle_alpha   90.00
_cell.angle_beta   90.00
_cell.angle_gamma   90.00
#
_symmetry.space_group_name_H-M   'P 1'
#
loop_
_entity.id
_entity.type
_entity.pdbx_description
1 polymer ?
#
loop_
_entity_poly.entity_id
_entity_poly.type
_entity_poly.pdbx_seq_one_letter_code
_entity_poly.pdbx_strand_id
1 'polypeptide(L)' 'MRVSLRLEKSGRGGKIVTVIDGFPRAESLLLKLSRELKNRCGAGGTFGYGDKFGFIEIQGDKRENIRKILASQGIVCKG' A
#
# COMPACT_ATOMS: atom_id res chain seq x y z
N MET A 1 -8.35 3.77 -12.03
CA MET A 1 -7.70 2.59 -11.41
C MET A 1 -8.22 2.44 -9.98
N ARG A 2 -8.62 1.24 -9.56
CA ARG A 2 -9.16 0.99 -8.21
C ARG A 2 -8.19 0.09 -7.45
N VAL A 3 -7.85 0.49 -6.23
CA VAL A 3 -6.99 -0.28 -5.32
C VAL A 3 -7.75 -0.64 -4.06
N SER A 4 -7.47 -1.78 -3.44
CA SER A 4 -8.09 -2.22 -2.19
C SER A 4 -7.16 -1.92 -1.02
N LEU A 5 -7.66 -1.29 0.03
CA LEU A 5 -6.96 -1.10 1.30
C LEU A 5 -7.43 -2.14 2.30
N ARG A 6 -6.50 -2.90 2.86
CA ARG A 6 -6.74 -3.88 3.93
C ARG A 6 -5.81 -3.60 5.10
N LEU A 7 -6.29 -3.83 6.32
CA LEU A 7 -5.47 -3.77 7.53
C LEU A 7 -5.24 -5.19 8.02
N GLU A 8 -4.00 -5.63 7.99
CA GLU A 8 -3.59 -6.89 8.58
C GLU A 8 -3.03 -6.65 9.97
N LYS A 9 -3.61 -7.34 10.95
CA LYS A 9 -3.21 -7.28 12.36
C LYS A 9 -2.79 -8.65 12.90
N SER A 10 -3.02 -9.71 12.12
CA SER A 10 -2.91 -11.09 12.59
C SER A 10 -1.48 -11.62 12.42
N GLY A 11 -0.89 -12.17 13.48
CA GLY A 11 0.32 -13.01 13.39
C GLY A 11 1.69 -12.34 13.58
N ARG A 12 1.78 -11.03 13.84
CA ARG A 12 3.08 -10.34 14.08
C ARG A 12 3.13 -9.57 15.40
N GLY A 13 2.72 -10.20 16.51
CA GLY A 13 2.88 -9.65 17.87
C GLY A 13 2.18 -8.31 18.11
N GLY A 14 0.99 -8.10 17.52
CA GLY A 14 0.20 -6.88 17.67
C GLY A 14 0.59 -5.73 16.74
N LYS A 15 1.57 -5.92 15.84
CA LYS A 15 1.93 -4.91 14.83
C LYS A 15 0.88 -4.86 13.73
N ILE A 16 0.34 -3.67 13.52
CA ILE A 16 -0.61 -3.37 12.44
C ILE A 16 0.18 -3.13 11.16
N VAL A 17 -0.28 -3.68 10.04
CA VAL A 17 0.24 -3.36 8.70
C VAL A 17 -0.94 -3.01 7.78
N THR A 18 -0.74 -2.02 6.93
CA THR A 18 -1.69 -1.61 5.90
C THR A 18 -1.26 -2.20 4.57
N VAL A 19 -2.11 -3.03 3.98
CA VAL A 19 -1.90 -3.69 2.68
C VAL A 19 -2.73 -2.97 1.62
N ILE A 20 -2.10 -2.63 0.50
CA ILE A 20 -2.69 -1.90 -0.62
C ILE A 20 -2.57 -2.79 -1.86
N ASP A 21 -3.69 -3.33 -2.32
CA ASP A 21 -3.80 -4.29 -3.42
C ASP A 21 -4.44 -3.64 -4.66
N GLY A 22 -4.21 -4.18 -5.86
CA GLY A 22 -4.81 -3.67 -7.10
C GLY A 22 -3.90 -2.77 -7.94
N PHE A 23 -2.59 -2.80 -7.70
CA PHE A 23 -1.62 -2.16 -8.59
C PHE A 23 -1.35 -3.05 -9.81
N PRO A 24 -1.02 -2.49 -10.98
CA PRO A 24 -0.54 -3.28 -12.10
C PRO A 24 0.81 -3.92 -11.75
N ARG A 25 1.11 -5.08 -12.34
CA ARG A 25 2.39 -5.81 -12.18
C ARG A 25 3.54 -5.11 -12.92
N ALA A 26 3.72 -3.82 -12.68
CA ALA A 26 4.80 -3.01 -13.22
C ALA A 26 5.79 -2.71 -12.11
N GLU A 27 6.92 -3.42 -12.11
CA GLU A 27 7.95 -3.29 -11.07
C GLU A 27 8.42 -1.85 -10.88
N SER A 28 8.69 -1.12 -11.97
CA SER A 28 9.10 0.29 -11.91
C SER A 28 8.05 1.19 -11.24
N LEU A 29 6.77 0.90 -11.45
CA LEU A 29 5.66 1.65 -10.84
C LEU A 29 5.50 1.29 -9.37
N LEU A 30 5.56 0.00 -9.04
CA LEU A 30 5.50 -0.50 -7.67
C LEU A 30 6.68 0.00 -6.83
N LEU A 31 7.89 0.02 -7.39
CA LEU A 31 9.09 0.54 -6.73
C LEU A 31 8.96 2.04 -6.45
N LYS A 32 8.48 2.82 -7.43
CA LYS A 32 8.22 4.26 -7.28
C LYS A 32 7.17 4.53 -6.21
N LEU A 33 6.02 3.88 -6.30
CA LEU A 33 4.94 4.03 -5.31
C LEU A 33 5.36 3.56 -3.92
N SER A 34 6.07 2.44 -3.82
CA SER A 34 6.59 1.94 -2.55
C SER A 34 7.55 2.94 -1.92
N ARG A 35 8.49 3.52 -2.68
CA ARG A 35 9.38 4.58 -2.18
C ARG A 35 8.61 5.81 -1.73
N GLU A 36 7.66 6.28 -2.53
CA GLU A 36 6.88 7.47 -2.22
C GLU A 36 6.01 7.27 -0.98
N LEU A 37 5.30 6.15 -0.88
CA LEU A 37 4.50 5.78 0.27
C LEU A 37 5.36 5.66 1.53
N LYS A 38 6.54 5.02 1.44
CA LYS A 38 7.50 4.93 2.55
C LYS A 38 7.97 6.31 3.01
N ASN A 39 8.34 7.18 2.05
CA ASN A 39 8.84 8.51 2.35
C ASN A 39 7.76 9.39 3.01
N ARG A 40 6.53 9.37 2.48
CA ARG A 40 5.42 10.16 3.03
C ARG A 40 4.84 9.60 4.33
N CYS A 41 4.86 8.28 4.52
CA CYS A 41 4.35 7.65 5.74
C CYS A 41 5.40 7.55 6.85
N GLY A 42 6.69 7.76 6.53
CA GLY A 42 7.81 7.57 7.46
C GLY A 42 7.88 6.14 8.00
N ALA A 43 7.42 5.17 7.23
CA ALA A 43 7.23 3.79 7.66
C ALA A 43 7.93 2.81 6.73
N GLY A 44 8.37 1.68 7.27
CA GLY A 44 8.89 0.56 6.47
C GLY A 44 7.78 -0.09 5.64
N GLY A 45 8.13 -0.57 4.45
CA GLY A 45 7.17 -1.20 3.56
C GLY A 45 7.80 -1.97 2.41
N THR A 46 7.09 -3.01 2.00
CA THR A 46 7.48 -3.97 0.95
C THR A 46 6.42 -3.95 -0.14
N PHE A 47 6.84 -4.10 -1.40
CA PHE A 47 5.93 -4.38 -2.48
C PHE A 47 6.03 -5.87 -2.83
N GLY A 48 4.91 -6.45 -3.23
CA GLY A 48 4.80 -7.83 -3.66
C GLY A 48 3.95 -7.94 -4.92
N TYR A 49 3.93 -9.14 -5.47
CA TYR A 49 3.16 -9.48 -6.65
C TYR A 49 2.17 -10.58 -6.26
N GLY A 50 0.88 -10.30 -6.40
CA GLY A 50 -0.15 -11.34 -6.43
C GLY A 50 -0.29 -11.92 -7.83
N ASP A 51 -1.17 -12.92 -7.97
CA ASP A 51 -1.38 -13.64 -9.23
C ASP A 51 -1.69 -12.73 -10.43
N LYS A 52 -2.50 -11.68 -10.20
CA LYS A 52 -2.94 -10.76 -11.27
C LYS A 52 -2.51 -9.31 -11.05
N PHE A 53 -2.27 -8.90 -9.81
CA PHE A 53 -2.00 -7.51 -9.44
C PHE A 53 -0.83 -7.44 -8.46
N GLY A 54 -0.09 -6.35 -8.49
CA GLY A 54 0.85 -6.00 -7.44
C GLY A 54 0.15 -5.47 -6.20
N PHE A 55 0.80 -5.64 -5.05
CA PHE A 55 0.36 -5.09 -3.78
C PHE A 55 1.53 -4.45 -3.03
N ILE A 56 1.23 -3.53 -2.11
CA ILE A 56 2.21 -2.84 -1.27
C ILE A 56 1.76 -2.94 0.19
N GLU A 57 2.66 -3.40 1.04
CA GLU A 57 2.45 -3.50 2.49
C GLU A 57 3.26 -2.39 3.18
N ILE A 58 2.60 -1.63 4.03
CA ILE A 58 3.19 -0.55 4.83
C ILE A 58 2.98 -0.87 6.31
N GLN A 59 4.02 -0.69 7.13
CA GLN A 59 3.90 -0.87 8.58
C GLN A 59 3.12 0.28 9.23
N GLY A 60 2.25 -0.08 10.17
CA GLY A 60 1.37 0.82 10.91
C GLY A 60 -0.01 1.00 10.30
N ASP A 61 -0.90 1.63 11.07
CA ASP A 61 -2.17 2.16 10.56
C ASP A 61 -1.89 3.51 9.89
N LYS A 62 -1.74 3.49 8.57
CA LYS A 62 -1.49 4.70 7.76
C LYS A 62 -2.59 4.89 6.72
N ARG A 63 -3.75 4.26 6.93
CA ARG A 63 -4.87 4.24 5.97
C ARG A 63 -5.29 5.63 5.52
N GLU A 64 -5.30 6.61 6.43
CA GLU A 64 -5.72 7.96 6.10
C GLU A 64 -4.67 8.70 5.26
N ASN A 65 -3.39 8.60 5.62
CA ASN A 65 -2.31 9.15 4.81
C ASN A 65 -2.29 8.49 3.43
N ILE A 66 -2.36 7.17 3.36
CA ILE A 66 -2.36 6.42 2.11
C ILE A 66 -3.56 6.84 1.23
N ARG A 67 -4.76 6.99 1.80
CA ARG A 67 -5.92 7.51 1.07
C ARG A 67 -5.68 8.91 0.51
N LYS A 68 -5.13 9.84 1.30
CA LYS A 68 -4.80 11.20 0.82
C LYS A 68 -3.76 11.17 -0.31
N ILE A 69 -2.76 10.32 -0.20
CA ILE A 69 -1.70 10.14 -1.21
C ILE A 69 -2.27 9.63 -2.52
N LEU A 70 -3.02 8.53 -2.44
CA LEU A 70 -3.63 7.88 -3.60
C LEU A 70 -4.66 8.81 -4.25
N ALA A 71 -5.48 9.51 -3.45
CA ALA A 71 -6.42 10.50 -3.97
C ALA A 71 -5.71 11.64 -4.70
N SER A 72 -4.58 12.13 -4.19
CA SER A 72 -3.74 13.14 -4.85
C SER A 72 -3.15 12.65 -6.18
N GLN A 73 -3.06 11.34 -6.39
CA GLN A 73 -2.63 10.73 -7.66
C GLN A 73 -3.79 10.27 -8.55
N GLY A 74 -5.04 10.57 -8.17
CA GLY A 74 -6.23 10.14 -8.91
C GLY A 74 -6.54 8.65 -8.79
N ILE A 75 -5.95 7.96 -7.82
CA ILE A 75 -6.17 6.55 -7.55
C ILE A 75 -7.26 6.42 -6.49
N VAL A 76 -8.35 5.71 -6.83
CA VAL A 76 -9.46 5.49 -5.91
C VAL A 76 -9.20 4.22 -5.11
N CYS A 77 -9.01 4.38 -3.81
CA CYS A 77 -8.89 3.27 -2.87
C CYS A 77 -10.28 2.86 -2.32
N LYS A 78 -10.58 1.55 -2.33
CA LYS A 78 -11.71 0.94 -1.63
C LYS A 78 -11.21 0.21 -0.39
N GLY A 79 -11.73 0.56 0.78
CA GLY A 79 -11.41 -0.07 2.07
C GLY A 79 -11.98 0.77 3.19
#